data_AF-A0A7C4VPG5-F1
#
_entry.id   AF-A0A7C4VPG5-F1
#
_cell.length_a   1.000
_cell.length_b   1.000
_cell.length_c   1.000
_cell.angle_alpha   90.00
_cell.angle_beta   90.00
_cell.angle_gamma   90.00
#
_symmetry.space_group_name_H-M   'P 1'
#
loop_
_entity.id
_entity.type
_entity.pdbx_description
1 polymer ?
#
loop_
_entity_poly.entity_id
_entity_poly.type
_entity_poly.pdbx_seq_one_letter_code
_entity_poly.pdbx_strand_id
1 'polypeptide(L)'
;MADQVDGSKSSSTNQVLLAVRLGWLTVETFGRLRRYARSGYHLPELQGDASQRFDFSDRSLSEYDELFFAVDQLHRTAARLKTELPPCPLPAQTGLAQLLAGGIDLNRCQGELDEWSRQVWTTLSTEDELTGRGFTYGGSLADTYWHADVLGPDRFADLLRPPRLEYLAARFDSIANHLPEHVALVLHHTLYKFRDEGRLEKLDADGKKHALQRLESQAKVWHDLLFGSRSADSYLLATDRRWISLGALGVTLALALAVVFGVWLTALTMSSVGQAVTAGMAGLPTEIGQASFSEWLDWQKWSTLLATLSSMVVLFTGLVTNVSGWIIAIYQRLKNWLKLLFIYHRTSRI
;
A
#
# COMPACT_ATOMS: atom_id res chain seq x y z
N MET A 1 8.37 -24.25 -21.03
CA MET A 1 6.90 -24.20 -20.89
C MET A 1 6.51 -23.39 -19.63
N ALA A 2 7.12 -22.21 -19.43
CA ALA A 2 7.01 -21.43 -18.18
C ALA A 2 6.81 -19.92 -18.39
N ASP A 3 6.56 -19.45 -19.62
CA ASP A 3 6.45 -18.00 -19.94
C ASP A 3 5.02 -17.49 -20.13
N GLN A 4 3.99 -18.32 -19.98
CA GLN A 4 2.58 -17.90 -20.18
C GLN A 4 1.84 -17.48 -18.90
N VAL A 5 2.45 -17.64 -17.72
CA VAL A 5 1.75 -17.41 -16.43
C VAL A 5 1.87 -15.95 -15.94
N ASP A 6 2.88 -15.19 -16.36
CA ASP A 6 3.10 -13.82 -15.88
C ASP A 6 2.26 -12.74 -16.60
N GLY A 7 1.83 -13.01 -17.83
CA GLY A 7 1.02 -12.07 -18.64
C GLY A 7 -0.42 -11.90 -18.15
N SER A 8 -1.08 -12.98 -17.70
CA SER A 8 -2.46 -12.95 -17.22
C SER A 8 -2.59 -12.32 -15.83
N LYS A 9 -1.57 -12.51 -14.98
CA LYS A 9 -1.53 -11.96 -13.62
C LYS A 9 -1.31 -10.44 -13.61
N SER A 10 -0.45 -9.91 -14.49
CA SER A 10 -0.29 -8.46 -14.63
C SER A 10 -1.54 -7.79 -15.25
N SER A 11 -2.21 -8.46 -16.19
CA SER A 11 -3.45 -7.95 -16.80
C SER A 11 -4.61 -7.91 -15.82
N SER A 12 -4.82 -8.96 -15.02
CA SER A 12 -5.90 -9.02 -14.01
C SER A 12 -5.68 -8.05 -12.84
N THR A 13 -4.46 -7.94 -12.31
CA THR A 13 -4.07 -6.91 -11.32
C THR A 13 -4.39 -5.51 -11.80
N ASN A 14 -4.16 -5.22 -13.09
CA ASN A 14 -4.47 -3.90 -13.64
C ASN A 14 -5.99 -3.65 -13.74
N GLN A 15 -6.80 -4.66 -14.05
CA GLN A 15 -8.27 -4.51 -14.14
C GLN A 15 -8.92 -4.24 -12.78
N VAL A 16 -8.55 -5.00 -11.74
CA VAL A 16 -9.10 -4.79 -10.39
C VAL A 16 -8.76 -3.39 -9.87
N LEU A 17 -7.53 -2.92 -10.03
CA LEU A 17 -7.14 -1.56 -9.65
C LEU A 17 -7.90 -0.49 -10.46
N LEU A 18 -8.07 -0.68 -11.76
CA LEU A 18 -8.87 0.22 -12.60
C LEU A 18 -10.34 0.27 -12.15
N ALA A 19 -10.91 -0.87 -11.76
CA ALA A 19 -12.26 -0.91 -11.23
C ALA A 19 -12.37 -0.20 -9.88
N VAL A 20 -11.41 -0.37 -8.97
CA VAL A 20 -11.32 0.41 -7.72
C VAL A 20 -11.29 1.91 -8.02
N ARG A 21 -10.45 2.35 -8.96
CA ARG A 21 -10.38 3.75 -9.39
C ARG A 21 -11.70 4.23 -9.98
N LEU A 22 -12.36 3.42 -10.80
CA LEU A 22 -13.64 3.77 -11.42
C LEU A 22 -14.73 3.95 -10.37
N GLY A 23 -14.81 3.04 -9.38
CA GLY A 23 -15.74 3.15 -8.27
C GLY A 23 -15.51 4.41 -7.45
N TRP A 24 -14.25 4.72 -7.15
CA TRP A 24 -13.87 5.96 -6.49
C TRP A 24 -14.32 7.19 -7.29
N LEU A 25 -13.97 7.26 -8.58
CA LEU A 25 -14.27 8.38 -9.47
C LEU A 25 -15.76 8.59 -9.65
N THR A 26 -16.57 7.54 -9.62
CA THR A 26 -18.03 7.64 -9.71
C THR A 26 -18.58 8.50 -8.58
N VAL A 27 -18.16 8.20 -7.34
CA VAL A 27 -18.60 8.92 -6.14
C VAL A 27 -17.96 10.30 -6.06
N GLU A 28 -16.67 10.41 -6.40
CA GLU A 28 -15.97 11.70 -6.42
C GLU A 28 -16.57 12.68 -7.41
N THR A 29 -16.86 12.23 -8.63
CA THR A 29 -17.42 13.09 -9.69
C THR A 29 -18.75 13.67 -9.25
N PHE A 30 -19.62 12.84 -8.66
CA PHE A 30 -20.91 13.32 -8.17
C PHE A 30 -20.77 14.24 -6.94
N GLY A 31 -19.85 13.93 -6.03
CA GLY A 31 -19.53 14.79 -4.90
C GLY A 31 -19.04 16.18 -5.34
N ARG A 32 -18.17 16.24 -6.36
CA ARG A 32 -17.70 17.49 -6.97
C ARG A 32 -18.81 18.24 -7.69
N LEU A 33 -19.67 17.54 -8.43
CA LEU A 33 -20.83 18.14 -9.10
C LEU A 33 -21.75 18.82 -8.09
N ARG A 34 -21.99 18.18 -6.96
CA ARG A 34 -22.79 18.72 -5.85
C ARG A 34 -22.14 19.94 -5.21
N ARG A 35 -20.83 19.94 -5.00
CA ARG A 35 -20.09 21.12 -4.50
C ARG A 35 -20.22 22.29 -5.45
N TYR A 36 -19.94 22.07 -6.73
CA TYR A 36 -20.07 23.10 -7.77
C TYR A 36 -21.49 23.67 -7.85
N ALA A 37 -22.53 22.82 -7.77
CA ALA A 37 -23.91 23.27 -7.77
C ALA A 37 -24.28 24.12 -6.53
N ARG A 38 -23.63 23.88 -5.37
CA ARG A 38 -23.86 24.64 -4.13
C ARG A 38 -23.12 25.97 -4.08
N SER A 39 -21.93 26.04 -4.67
CA SER A 39 -21.10 27.25 -4.66
C SER A 39 -21.63 28.35 -5.57
N GLY A 40 -22.55 28.03 -6.48
CA GLY A 40 -23.25 29.01 -7.30
C GLY A 40 -22.35 29.72 -8.31
N TYR A 41 -21.18 29.15 -8.60
CA TYR A 41 -20.23 29.73 -9.57
C TYR A 41 -20.81 29.71 -10.98
N HIS A 42 -20.60 30.82 -11.69
CA HIS A 42 -20.78 30.88 -13.14
C HIS A 42 -19.57 30.27 -13.84
N LEU A 43 -19.78 29.73 -15.05
CA LEU A 43 -18.70 29.25 -15.91
C LEU A 43 -17.60 30.31 -15.99
N PRO A 44 -16.33 29.95 -15.75
CA PRO A 44 -15.24 30.90 -15.86
C PRO A 44 -15.21 31.46 -17.28
N GLU A 45 -15.18 32.79 -17.41
CA GLU A 45 -14.89 33.45 -18.68
C GLU A 45 -13.44 33.10 -19.04
N LEU A 46 -13.27 32.15 -19.96
CA LEU A 46 -11.97 31.77 -20.51
C LEU A 46 -11.44 32.89 -21.43
N GLN A 47 -11.08 34.02 -20.86
CA GLN A 47 -10.25 35.01 -21.54
C GLN A 47 -8.79 34.65 -21.29
N GLY A 48 -8.19 33.98 -22.27
CA GLY A 48 -6.75 33.73 -22.27
C GLY A 48 -6.00 35.05 -22.43
N ASP A 49 -5.32 35.50 -21.38
CA ASP A 49 -4.38 36.62 -21.48
C ASP A 49 -3.06 36.10 -22.05
N ALA A 50 -2.76 36.48 -23.30
CA ALA A 50 -1.51 36.11 -23.98
C ALA A 50 -0.25 36.65 -23.28
N SER A 51 -0.40 37.57 -22.31
CA SER A 51 0.69 38.07 -21.47
C SER A 51 0.94 37.22 -20.22
N GLN A 52 0.02 36.30 -19.88
CA GLN A 52 0.14 35.42 -18.73
C GLN A 52 1.15 34.31 -19.02
N ARG A 53 2.18 34.19 -18.18
CA ARG A 53 3.14 33.08 -18.24
C ARG A 53 2.51 31.81 -17.68
N PHE A 54 2.94 30.65 -18.17
CA PHE A 54 2.63 29.38 -17.53
C PHE A 54 3.11 29.41 -16.07
N ASP A 55 2.17 29.47 -15.15
CA ASP A 55 2.44 29.34 -13.73
C ASP A 55 2.23 27.88 -13.32
N PHE A 56 3.34 27.19 -13.03
CA PHE A 56 3.34 25.82 -12.52
C PHE A 56 3.36 25.76 -10.97
N SER A 57 3.32 26.92 -10.32
CA SER A 57 3.41 27.07 -8.87
C SER A 57 2.05 27.30 -8.21
N ASP A 58 1.06 27.79 -8.96
CA ASP A 58 -0.33 27.76 -8.51
C ASP A 58 -0.85 26.32 -8.53
N ARG A 59 -1.21 25.83 -7.34
CA ARG A 59 -1.72 24.48 -7.13
C ARG A 59 -3.21 24.47 -6.83
N SER A 60 -3.84 25.64 -6.78
CA SER A 60 -5.27 25.75 -6.49
C SER A 60 -6.06 25.66 -7.79
N LEU A 61 -6.67 24.50 -8.04
CA LEU A 61 -7.63 24.35 -9.11
C LEU A 61 -8.96 24.97 -8.69
N SER A 62 -9.66 25.59 -9.63
CA SER A 62 -11.03 26.02 -9.38
C SER A 62 -11.93 24.79 -9.20
N GLU A 63 -13.06 24.94 -8.48
CA GLU A 63 -14.02 23.83 -8.33
C GLU A 63 -14.52 23.30 -9.68
N TYR A 64 -14.60 24.18 -10.69
CA TYR A 64 -14.92 23.82 -12.07
C TYR A 64 -13.85 22.91 -12.68
N ASP A 65 -12.58 23.29 -12.57
CA ASP A 65 -11.46 22.50 -13.12
C ASP A 65 -11.34 21.15 -12.41
N GLU A 66 -11.55 21.12 -11.09
CA GLU A 66 -11.55 19.89 -10.32
C GLU A 66 -12.66 18.93 -10.75
N LEU A 67 -13.89 19.43 -10.96
CA LEU A 67 -15.01 18.65 -11.48
C LEU A 67 -14.71 18.14 -12.89
N PHE A 68 -14.22 19.03 -13.76
CA PHE A 68 -13.89 18.71 -15.14
C PHE A 68 -12.84 17.60 -15.22
N PHE A 69 -11.78 17.71 -14.41
CA PHE A 69 -10.74 16.71 -14.32
C PHE A 69 -11.27 15.36 -13.80
N ALA A 70 -12.15 15.36 -12.79
CA ALA A 70 -12.76 14.14 -12.28
C ALA A 70 -13.63 13.43 -13.33
N VAL A 71 -14.46 14.17 -14.07
CA VAL A 71 -15.27 13.63 -15.19
C VAL A 71 -14.37 13.05 -16.28
N ASP A 72 -13.33 13.78 -16.68
CA ASP A 72 -12.39 13.31 -17.69
C ASP A 72 -11.66 12.03 -17.25
N GLN A 73 -11.22 11.97 -15.98
CA GLN A 73 -10.63 10.76 -15.42
C GLN A 73 -11.62 9.59 -15.34
N LEU A 74 -12.90 9.84 -15.04
CA LEU A 74 -13.95 8.83 -15.03
C LEU A 74 -14.07 8.17 -16.41
N HIS A 75 -14.20 8.99 -17.47
CA HIS A 75 -14.27 8.52 -18.86
C HIS A 75 -13.01 7.75 -19.28
N ARG A 76 -11.82 8.29 -18.99
CA ARG A 76 -10.55 7.62 -19.32
C ARG A 76 -10.37 6.31 -18.58
N THR A 77 -10.81 6.24 -17.31
CA THR A 77 -10.69 5.01 -16.51
C THR A 77 -11.67 3.95 -17.02
N ALA A 78 -12.90 4.34 -17.34
CA ALA A 78 -13.90 3.45 -17.94
C ALA A 78 -13.39 2.89 -19.28
N ALA A 79 -12.85 3.73 -20.16
CA ALA A 79 -12.34 3.32 -21.47
C ALA A 79 -11.10 2.41 -21.40
N ARG A 80 -10.38 2.38 -20.27
CA ARG A 80 -9.19 1.52 -20.06
C ARG A 80 -9.52 0.13 -19.54
N LEU A 81 -10.75 -0.07 -19.04
CA LEU A 81 -11.22 -1.41 -18.70
C LEU A 81 -11.42 -2.20 -19.99
N LYS A 82 -11.00 -3.47 -20.00
CA LYS A 82 -11.08 -4.35 -21.18
C LYS A 82 -12.48 -4.96 -21.34
N THR A 83 -13.49 -4.18 -21.00
CA THR A 83 -14.89 -4.62 -20.92
C THR A 83 -15.75 -3.53 -21.54
N GLU A 84 -16.76 -3.94 -22.31
CA GLU A 84 -17.72 -3.01 -22.88
C GLU A 84 -18.66 -2.50 -21.80
N LEU A 85 -18.32 -1.33 -21.24
CA LEU A 85 -19.13 -0.66 -20.24
C LEU A 85 -20.24 0.18 -20.88
N PRO A 86 -21.39 0.34 -20.22
CA PRO A 86 -22.41 1.29 -20.65
C PRO A 86 -21.84 2.71 -20.71
N PRO A 87 -22.28 3.56 -21.65
CA PRO A 87 -21.81 4.93 -21.76
C PRO A 87 -22.12 5.70 -20.48
N CYS A 88 -21.15 6.48 -20.00
CA CYS A 88 -21.34 7.30 -18.80
C CYS A 88 -22.41 8.38 -19.08
N PRO A 89 -23.40 8.56 -18.19
CA PRO A 89 -24.46 9.54 -18.37
C PRO A 89 -23.97 10.98 -18.30
N LEU A 90 -22.83 11.21 -17.63
CA LEU A 90 -22.21 12.52 -17.59
C LEU A 90 -21.46 12.79 -18.90
N PRO A 91 -21.80 13.87 -19.62
CA PRO A 91 -21.15 14.17 -20.88
C PRO A 91 -19.66 14.50 -20.68
N ALA A 92 -18.87 14.19 -21.70
CA ALA A 92 -17.48 14.62 -21.77
C ALA A 92 -17.37 16.15 -21.87
N GLN A 93 -16.14 16.66 -21.73
CA GLN A 93 -15.75 18.08 -21.62
C GLN A 93 -16.71 19.12 -22.25
N THR A 94 -16.96 19.05 -23.56
CA THR A 94 -17.80 20.03 -24.27
C THR A 94 -19.26 19.99 -23.87
N GLY A 95 -19.80 18.80 -23.59
CA GLY A 95 -21.18 18.64 -23.13
C GLY A 95 -21.34 18.90 -21.63
N LEU A 96 -20.28 18.73 -20.84
CA LEU A 96 -20.28 19.08 -19.41
C LEU A 96 -20.50 20.59 -19.24
N ALA A 97 -19.75 21.42 -19.96
CA ALA A 97 -19.94 22.87 -19.90
C ALA A 97 -21.38 23.30 -20.25
N GLN A 98 -22.00 22.65 -21.24
CA GLN A 98 -23.40 22.90 -21.61
C GLN A 98 -24.37 22.49 -20.52
N LEU A 99 -24.15 21.33 -19.88
CA LEU A 99 -24.94 20.84 -18.76
C LEU A 99 -24.86 21.80 -17.57
N LEU A 100 -23.66 22.30 -17.25
CA LEU A 100 -23.45 23.25 -16.17
C LEU A 100 -24.09 24.62 -16.48
N ALA A 101 -24.05 25.07 -17.74
CA ALA A 101 -24.70 26.32 -18.18
C ALA A 101 -26.23 26.26 -18.12
N GLY A 102 -26.81 25.10 -18.40
CA GLY A 102 -28.27 24.89 -18.45
C GLY A 102 -28.95 24.76 -17.09
N GLY A 103 -28.19 24.76 -16.00
CA GLY A 103 -28.68 24.47 -14.65
C GLY A 103 -28.65 22.97 -14.33
N ILE A 104 -28.06 22.63 -13.18
CA ILE A 104 -27.81 21.24 -12.78
C ILE A 104 -28.97 20.71 -11.95
N ASP A 105 -29.69 19.72 -12.47
CA ASP A 105 -30.61 18.90 -11.67
C ASP A 105 -29.83 17.77 -10.99
N LEU A 106 -29.40 18.01 -9.73
CA LEU A 106 -28.64 17.04 -8.95
C LEU A 106 -29.38 15.72 -8.73
N ASN A 107 -30.72 15.74 -8.61
CA ASN A 107 -31.49 14.53 -8.36
C ASN A 107 -31.52 13.65 -9.61
N ARG A 108 -31.71 14.28 -10.78
CA ARG A 108 -31.63 13.59 -12.06
C ARG A 108 -30.24 13.01 -12.29
N CYS A 109 -29.19 13.82 -12.12
CA CYS A 109 -27.81 13.35 -12.29
C CYS A 109 -27.48 12.21 -11.33
N GLN A 110 -27.97 12.25 -10.09
CA GLN A 110 -27.81 11.15 -9.14
C GLN A 110 -28.49 9.87 -9.65
N GLY A 111 -29.76 9.96 -10.07
CA GLY A 111 -30.51 8.79 -10.55
C GLY A 111 -29.87 8.15 -11.77
N GLU A 112 -29.40 8.96 -12.72
CA GLU A 112 -28.70 8.48 -13.92
C GLU A 112 -27.35 7.82 -13.56
N LEU A 113 -26.57 8.41 -12.64
CA LEU A 113 -25.30 7.82 -12.18
C LEU A 113 -25.50 6.55 -11.35
N ASP A 114 -26.51 6.51 -10.48
CA ASP A 114 -26.83 5.34 -9.66
C ASP A 114 -27.21 4.15 -10.57
N GLU A 115 -28.05 4.39 -11.59
CA GLU A 115 -28.41 3.39 -12.57
C GLU A 115 -27.21 2.92 -13.40
N TRP A 116 -26.41 3.86 -13.92
CA TRP A 116 -25.18 3.54 -14.64
C TRP A 116 -24.20 2.74 -13.78
N SER A 117 -23.98 3.13 -12.52
CA SER A 117 -23.07 2.44 -11.61
C SER A 117 -23.51 0.99 -11.33
N ARG A 118 -24.82 0.74 -11.28
CA ARG A 118 -25.39 -0.61 -11.13
C ARG A 118 -25.15 -1.47 -12.37
N GLN A 119 -25.31 -0.89 -13.56
CA GLN A 119 -25.02 -1.57 -14.82
C GLN A 119 -23.53 -1.88 -14.95
N VAL A 120 -22.66 -0.90 -14.68
CA VAL A 120 -21.19 -1.10 -14.63
C VAL A 120 -20.83 -2.21 -13.67
N TRP A 121 -21.35 -2.17 -12.43
CA TRP A 121 -21.09 -3.22 -11.45
C TRP A 121 -21.53 -4.61 -11.94
N THR A 122 -22.71 -4.70 -12.57
CA THR A 122 -23.24 -5.95 -13.11
C THR A 122 -22.34 -6.49 -14.22
N THR A 123 -21.93 -5.64 -15.17
CA THR A 123 -21.02 -6.02 -16.26
C THR A 123 -19.67 -6.48 -15.70
N LEU A 124 -19.05 -5.70 -14.82
CA LEU A 124 -17.75 -6.05 -14.23
C LEU A 124 -17.82 -7.34 -13.41
N SER A 125 -18.86 -7.54 -12.61
CA SER A 125 -19.01 -8.74 -11.77
C SER A 125 -19.32 -10.00 -12.58
N THR A 126 -19.92 -9.86 -13.76
CA THR A 126 -20.20 -10.98 -14.67
C THR A 126 -18.92 -11.44 -15.38
N GLU A 127 -18.05 -10.51 -15.75
CA GLU A 127 -16.75 -10.80 -16.36
C GLU A 127 -15.73 -11.34 -15.36
N ASP A 128 -15.57 -10.67 -14.22
CA ASP A 128 -14.68 -11.07 -13.13
C ASP A 128 -15.20 -10.52 -11.79
N GLU A 129 -15.57 -11.44 -10.91
CA GLU A 129 -16.12 -11.10 -9.60
C GLU A 129 -15.16 -10.19 -8.79
N LEU A 130 -13.84 -10.40 -8.90
CA LEU A 130 -12.86 -9.56 -8.19
C LEU A 130 -12.84 -8.12 -8.73
N THR A 131 -12.96 -7.92 -10.04
CA THR A 131 -13.06 -6.61 -10.67
C THR A 131 -14.35 -5.89 -10.24
N GLY A 132 -15.49 -6.60 -10.23
CA GLY A 132 -16.76 -6.07 -9.71
C GLY A 132 -16.69 -5.66 -8.23
N ARG A 133 -16.07 -6.49 -7.38
CA ARG A 133 -15.78 -6.15 -5.98
C ARG A 133 -14.87 -4.92 -5.86
N GLY A 134 -13.82 -4.83 -6.69
CA GLY A 134 -12.93 -3.68 -6.76
C GLY A 134 -13.70 -2.37 -6.95
N PHE A 135 -14.62 -2.34 -7.92
CA PHE A 135 -15.52 -1.20 -8.15
C PHE A 135 -16.32 -0.83 -6.89
N THR A 136 -16.97 -1.79 -6.25
CA THR A 136 -17.70 -1.55 -5.00
C THR A 136 -16.81 -0.99 -3.88
N TYR A 137 -15.59 -1.50 -3.74
CA TYR A 137 -14.68 -1.11 -2.66
C TYR A 137 -14.17 0.32 -2.86
N GLY A 138 -13.81 0.68 -4.08
CA GLY A 138 -13.42 2.04 -4.44
C GLY A 138 -14.53 3.05 -4.17
N GLY A 139 -15.76 2.74 -4.60
CA GLY A 139 -16.93 3.59 -4.33
C GLY A 139 -17.22 3.72 -2.84
N SER A 140 -17.20 2.62 -2.08
CA SER A 140 -17.44 2.63 -0.62
C SER A 140 -16.39 3.45 0.14
N LEU A 141 -15.13 3.42 -0.31
CA LEU A 141 -14.06 4.21 0.27
C LEU A 141 -14.24 5.70 -0.01
N ALA A 142 -14.51 6.07 -1.26
CA ALA A 142 -14.79 7.46 -1.64
C ALA A 142 -16.02 8.02 -0.91
N ASP A 143 -17.08 7.21 -0.77
CA ASP A 143 -18.32 7.56 -0.07
C ASP A 143 -18.09 7.95 1.39
N THR A 144 -17.10 7.35 2.05
CA THR A 144 -16.73 7.69 3.43
C THR A 144 -16.43 9.17 3.61
N TYR A 145 -15.87 9.83 2.59
CA TYR A 145 -15.61 11.27 2.61
C TYR A 145 -16.67 12.08 1.86
N TRP A 146 -16.98 11.72 0.62
CA TRP A 146 -17.88 12.52 -0.23
C TRP A 146 -19.31 12.57 0.31
N HIS A 147 -19.74 11.56 1.07
CA HIS A 147 -21.01 11.60 1.80
C HIS A 147 -20.90 12.37 3.11
N ALA A 148 -19.76 12.27 3.82
CA ALA A 148 -19.51 13.02 5.07
C ALA A 148 -19.58 14.53 4.86
N ASP A 149 -19.01 15.01 3.75
CA ASP A 149 -19.07 16.42 3.33
C ASP A 149 -20.51 16.96 3.23
N VAL A 150 -21.47 16.07 2.96
CA VAL A 150 -22.86 16.43 2.69
C VAL A 150 -23.74 16.31 3.90
N LEU A 151 -23.53 15.25 4.69
CA LEU A 151 -24.17 15.06 5.98
C LEU A 151 -23.79 16.16 6.98
N GLY A 152 -22.61 16.77 6.79
CA GLY A 152 -22.09 17.79 7.67
C GLY A 152 -21.58 17.22 9.00
N PRO A 153 -21.04 18.09 9.88
CA PRO A 153 -20.34 17.70 11.09
C PRO A 153 -21.18 16.88 12.08
N ASP A 154 -22.51 16.98 12.04
CA ASP A 154 -23.37 16.34 13.04
C ASP A 154 -23.79 14.91 12.70
N ARG A 155 -23.69 14.49 11.43
CA ARG A 155 -24.18 13.18 10.97
C ARG A 155 -23.10 12.29 10.36
N PHE A 156 -21.87 12.79 10.18
CA PHE A 156 -20.80 11.99 9.58
C PHE A 156 -20.20 10.91 10.51
N ALA A 157 -20.48 10.97 11.83
CA ALA A 157 -20.04 9.93 12.77
C ALA A 157 -20.55 8.54 12.38
N ASP A 158 -21.74 8.46 11.76
CA ASP A 158 -22.32 7.20 11.26
C ASP A 158 -21.48 6.53 10.17
N LEU A 159 -20.79 7.33 9.35
CA LEU A 159 -19.89 6.83 8.31
C LEU A 159 -18.58 6.29 8.88
N LEU A 160 -18.22 6.70 10.10
CA LEU A 160 -16.97 6.36 10.76
C LEU A 160 -17.13 5.28 11.84
N ARG A 161 -18.30 4.62 11.89
CA ARG A 161 -18.57 3.55 12.85
C ARG A 161 -17.57 2.39 12.71
N PRO A 162 -17.09 1.81 13.83
CA PRO A 162 -16.13 0.70 13.84
C PRO A 162 -16.46 -0.44 12.89
N PRO A 163 -17.69 -0.99 12.89
CA PRO A 163 -17.98 -2.15 12.06
C PRO A 163 -17.89 -1.83 10.56
N ARG A 164 -18.25 -0.61 10.14
CA ARG A 164 -18.19 -0.18 8.74
C ARG A 164 -16.75 -0.05 8.26
N LEU A 165 -15.89 0.62 9.03
CA LEU A 165 -14.50 0.86 8.64
C LEU A 165 -13.66 -0.43 8.70
N GLU A 166 -13.89 -1.29 9.69
CA GLU A 166 -13.25 -2.61 9.77
C GLU A 166 -13.67 -3.50 8.59
N TYR A 167 -14.96 -3.50 8.24
CA TYR A 167 -15.45 -4.23 7.09
C TYR A 167 -14.85 -3.71 5.78
N LEU A 168 -14.73 -2.40 5.63
CA LEU A 168 -14.09 -1.78 4.48
C LEU A 168 -12.59 -2.12 4.41
N ALA A 169 -11.88 -2.08 5.54
CA ALA A 169 -10.48 -2.47 5.61
C ALA A 169 -10.28 -3.94 5.17
N ALA A 170 -11.08 -4.86 5.72
CA ALA A 170 -11.03 -6.29 5.35
C ALA A 170 -11.30 -6.54 3.86
N ARG A 171 -12.19 -5.73 3.25
CA ARG A 171 -12.44 -5.77 1.80
C ARG A 171 -11.19 -5.41 0.99
N PHE A 172 -10.47 -4.35 1.37
CA PHE A 172 -9.21 -3.99 0.70
C PHE A 172 -8.10 -5.03 0.93
N ASP A 173 -8.04 -5.64 2.11
CA ASP A 173 -7.12 -6.76 2.37
C ASP A 173 -7.39 -7.95 1.44
N SER A 174 -8.68 -8.23 1.14
CA SER A 174 -9.05 -9.33 0.23
C SER A 174 -8.58 -9.14 -1.22
N ILE A 175 -8.32 -7.89 -1.65
CA ILE A 175 -7.81 -7.57 -2.99
C ILE A 175 -6.38 -7.02 -2.98
N ALA A 176 -5.67 -7.15 -1.86
CA ALA A 176 -4.36 -6.52 -1.64
C ALA A 176 -3.32 -6.87 -2.73
N ASN A 177 -3.36 -8.11 -3.24
CA ASN A 177 -2.45 -8.59 -4.30
C ASN A 177 -2.64 -7.87 -5.66
N HIS A 178 -3.75 -7.14 -5.82
CA HIS A 178 -4.08 -6.41 -7.04
C HIS A 178 -3.86 -4.89 -6.91
N LEU A 179 -3.50 -4.41 -5.72
CA LEU A 179 -3.24 -3.00 -5.46
C LEU A 179 -1.74 -2.70 -5.51
N PRO A 180 -1.34 -1.43 -5.67
CA PRO A 180 0.05 -1.04 -5.54
C PRO A 180 0.61 -1.43 -4.16
N GLU A 181 1.93 -1.63 -4.09
CA GLU A 181 2.58 -2.14 -2.88
C GLU A 181 2.22 -1.30 -1.65
N HIS A 182 1.85 -1.99 -0.58
CA HIS A 182 1.44 -1.43 0.72
C HIS A 182 0.14 -0.61 0.75
N VAL A 183 -0.57 -0.40 -0.37
CA VAL A 183 -1.80 0.41 -0.38
C VAL A 183 -2.89 -0.18 0.53
N ALA A 184 -3.17 -1.49 0.42
CA ALA A 184 -4.15 -2.16 1.29
C ALA A 184 -3.84 -1.97 2.77
N LEU A 185 -2.56 -2.11 3.16
CA LEU A 185 -2.12 -1.95 4.55
C LEU A 185 -2.26 -0.51 5.03
N VAL A 186 -1.90 0.47 4.21
CA VAL A 186 -2.07 1.89 4.55
C VAL A 186 -3.56 2.22 4.68
N LEU A 187 -4.41 1.70 3.79
CA LEU A 187 -5.86 1.86 3.88
C LEU A 187 -6.40 1.23 5.17
N HIS A 188 -6.07 -0.03 5.45
CA HIS A 188 -6.47 -0.72 6.67
C HIS A 188 -6.16 0.11 7.91
N HIS A 189 -4.91 0.57 8.03
CA HIS A 189 -4.48 1.33 9.18
C HIS A 189 -5.18 2.70 9.28
N THR A 190 -5.27 3.44 8.18
CA THR A 190 -5.89 4.77 8.18
C THR A 190 -7.38 4.69 8.46
N LEU A 191 -8.09 3.69 7.92
CA LEU A 191 -9.49 3.42 8.26
C LEU A 191 -9.66 3.07 9.75
N TYR A 192 -8.78 2.22 10.30
CA TYR A 192 -8.80 1.88 11.73
C TYR A 192 -8.59 3.12 12.62
N LYS A 193 -7.74 4.07 12.21
CA LYS A 193 -7.50 5.32 12.95
C LYS A 193 -8.71 6.26 12.93
N PHE A 194 -9.44 6.32 11.82
CA PHE A 194 -10.61 7.19 11.66
C PHE A 194 -11.88 6.62 12.28
N ARG A 195 -11.82 5.40 12.82
CA ARG A 195 -12.88 4.76 13.59
C ARG A 195 -13.31 5.62 14.75
N ASP A 196 -14.60 5.91 14.81
CA ASP A 196 -15.20 6.65 15.90
C ASP A 196 -15.87 5.72 16.91
N GLU A 197 -15.35 5.69 18.14
CA GLU A 197 -15.95 4.97 19.26
C GLU A 197 -16.93 5.87 20.05
N GLY A 198 -17.69 6.71 19.34
CA GLY A 198 -18.56 7.73 19.94
C GLY A 198 -17.79 8.92 20.53
N ARG A 199 -16.61 9.22 20.00
CA ARG A 199 -15.83 10.42 20.37
C ARG A 199 -16.30 11.63 19.56
N LEU A 200 -16.64 11.45 18.29
CA LEU A 200 -17.12 12.52 17.41
C LEU A 200 -18.46 13.09 17.87
N GLU A 201 -19.34 12.27 18.43
CA GLU A 201 -20.61 12.72 19.02
C GLU A 201 -20.41 13.68 20.20
N LYS A 202 -19.29 13.53 20.92
CA LYS A 202 -18.94 14.32 22.11
C LYS A 202 -18.17 15.60 21.76
N LEU A 203 -17.71 15.75 20.52
CA LEU A 203 -17.03 16.96 20.07
C LEU A 203 -18.03 18.09 19.86
N ASP A 204 -17.57 19.30 20.13
CA ASP A 204 -18.26 20.53 19.73
C ASP A 204 -18.23 20.69 18.20
N ALA A 205 -18.95 21.70 17.71
CA ALA A 205 -19.04 21.97 16.27
C ALA A 205 -17.66 22.22 15.62
N ASP A 206 -16.77 22.91 16.34
CA ASP A 206 -15.41 23.19 15.86
C ASP A 206 -14.55 21.93 15.82
N GLY A 207 -14.62 21.07 16.84
CA GLY A 207 -13.96 19.77 16.85
C GLY A 207 -14.43 18.85 15.72
N LYS A 208 -15.75 18.82 15.46
CA LYS A 208 -16.33 18.08 14.34
C LYS A 208 -15.89 18.62 12.99
N LYS A 209 -15.83 19.95 12.82
CA LYS A 209 -15.31 20.59 11.60
C LYS A 209 -13.84 20.25 11.37
N HIS A 210 -13.01 20.28 12.41
CA HIS A 210 -11.62 19.86 12.32
C HIS A 210 -11.48 18.37 11.96
N ALA A 211 -12.31 17.50 12.52
CA ALA A 211 -12.33 16.09 12.15
C ALA A 211 -12.70 15.88 10.67
N LEU A 212 -13.68 16.63 10.14
CA LEU A 212 -14.03 16.59 8.72
C LEU A 212 -12.88 17.08 7.82
N GLN A 213 -12.18 18.15 8.20
CA GLN A 213 -10.99 18.63 7.46
C GLN A 213 -9.86 17.60 7.46
N ARG A 214 -9.66 16.89 8.58
CA ARG A 214 -8.69 15.78 8.64
C ARG A 214 -9.10 14.63 7.73
N LEU A 215 -10.39 14.28 7.70
CA LEU A 215 -10.92 13.27 6.79
C LEU A 215 -10.73 13.68 5.32
N GLU A 216 -10.94 14.94 4.98
CA GLU A 216 -10.64 15.48 3.64
C GLU A 216 -9.16 15.28 3.27
N SER A 217 -8.25 15.66 4.17
CA SER A 217 -6.82 15.51 3.94
C SER A 217 -6.44 14.04 3.72
N GLN A 218 -7.11 13.14 4.44
CA GLN A 218 -6.92 11.70 4.33
C GLN A 218 -7.53 11.12 3.05
N ALA A 219 -8.68 11.61 2.61
CA ALA A 219 -9.29 11.22 1.34
C ALA A 219 -8.40 11.58 0.15
N LYS A 220 -7.73 12.74 0.18
CA LYS A 220 -6.70 13.12 -0.80
C LYS A 220 -5.53 12.14 -0.82
N VAL A 221 -5.10 11.68 0.36
CA VAL A 221 -4.07 10.64 0.49
C VAL A 221 -4.54 9.31 -0.12
N TRP A 222 -5.77 8.88 0.16
CA TRP A 222 -6.31 7.64 -0.39
C TRP A 222 -6.42 7.70 -1.92
N HIS A 223 -6.93 8.82 -2.45
CA HIS A 223 -6.92 9.10 -3.88
C HIS A 223 -5.49 8.98 -4.43
N ASP A 224 -4.52 9.70 -3.88
CA ASP A 224 -3.15 9.70 -4.39
C ASP A 224 -2.50 8.30 -4.43
N LEU A 225 -2.77 7.48 -3.40
CA LEU A 225 -2.32 6.10 -3.32
C LEU A 225 -2.97 5.21 -4.39
N LEU A 226 -4.28 5.35 -4.60
CA LEU A 226 -5.00 4.57 -5.60
C LEU A 226 -4.59 4.97 -7.01
N PHE A 227 -4.40 6.26 -7.30
CA PHE A 227 -4.08 6.77 -8.63
C PHE A 227 -2.59 6.77 -8.95
N GLY A 228 -1.73 6.53 -7.96
CA GLY A 228 -0.28 6.41 -8.15
C GLY A 228 0.42 7.76 -8.31
N SER A 229 -0.24 8.88 -8.02
CA SER A 229 0.41 10.20 -7.90
C SER A 229 1.37 10.24 -6.69
N ARG A 230 1.11 9.41 -5.68
CA ARG A 230 2.03 9.14 -4.57
C ARG A 230 2.25 7.64 -4.42
N SER A 231 3.51 7.22 -4.34
CA SER A 231 3.84 5.89 -3.83
C SER A 231 3.74 5.90 -2.30
N ALA A 232 3.42 4.76 -1.68
CA ALA A 232 3.49 4.61 -0.22
C ALA A 232 4.89 5.00 0.32
N ASP A 233 5.93 4.82 -0.50
CA ASP A 233 7.30 5.23 -0.19
C ASP A 233 7.50 6.76 -0.11
N SER A 234 6.63 7.57 -0.75
CA SER A 234 6.69 9.04 -0.68
C SER A 234 6.37 9.60 0.71
N TYR A 235 5.73 8.81 1.58
CA TYR A 235 5.52 9.17 2.99
C TYR A 235 6.81 9.12 3.81
N LEU A 236 7.81 8.39 3.35
CA LEU A 236 9.11 8.25 4.01
C LEU A 236 10.05 9.40 3.62
N LEU A 237 10.62 10.10 4.60
CA LEU A 237 11.71 11.04 4.32
C LEU A 237 12.93 10.32 3.76
N ALA A 238 13.81 11.05 3.08
CA ALA A 238 15.13 10.55 2.71
C ALA A 238 15.89 9.98 3.93
N THR A 239 15.73 10.59 5.09
CA THR A 239 16.30 10.13 6.37
C THR A 239 15.68 8.80 6.82
N ASP A 240 14.36 8.67 6.77
CA ASP A 240 13.65 7.44 7.17
C ASP A 240 14.02 6.27 6.25
N ARG A 241 14.12 6.51 4.94
CA ARG A 241 14.58 5.51 3.97
C ARG A 241 15.98 4.99 4.29
N ARG A 242 16.89 5.87 4.73
CA ARG A 242 18.25 5.50 5.18
C ARG A 242 18.21 4.70 6.47
N TRP A 243 17.39 5.09 7.44
CA TRP A 243 17.24 4.33 8.70
C TRP A 243 16.63 2.96 8.48
N ILE A 244 15.64 2.85 7.58
CA ILE A 244 15.04 1.58 7.20
C ILE A 244 16.07 0.68 6.52
N SER A 245 16.88 1.21 5.60
CA SER A 245 17.90 0.42 4.90
C SER A 245 19.04 0.02 5.84
N LEU A 246 19.51 0.93 6.69
CA LEU A 246 20.58 0.67 7.66
C LEU A 246 20.13 -0.29 8.76
N GLY A 247 18.91 -0.13 9.27
CA GLY A 247 18.33 -1.04 10.27
C GLY A 247 18.12 -2.45 9.72
N ALA A 248 17.57 -2.56 8.50
CA ALA A 248 17.42 -3.84 7.83
C ALA A 248 18.76 -4.51 7.53
N LEU A 249 19.77 -3.73 7.14
CA LEU A 249 21.14 -4.23 6.92
C LEU A 249 21.82 -4.66 8.23
N GLY A 250 21.63 -3.89 9.31
CA GLY A 250 22.19 -4.20 10.61
C GLY A 250 21.65 -5.52 11.19
N VAL A 251 20.33 -5.73 11.11
CA VAL A 251 19.70 -6.96 11.58
C VAL A 251 20.13 -8.17 10.74
N THR A 252 20.21 -8.03 9.41
CA THR A 252 20.70 -9.14 8.58
C THR A 252 22.18 -9.44 8.79
N LEU A 253 23.01 -8.42 8.97
CA LEU A 253 24.42 -8.62 9.29
C LEU A 253 24.59 -9.33 10.64
N ALA A 254 23.85 -8.91 11.67
CA ALA A 254 23.85 -9.57 12.98
C ALA A 254 23.43 -11.03 12.88
N LEU A 255 22.40 -11.32 12.07
CA LEU A 255 21.90 -12.67 11.89
C LEU A 255 22.87 -13.54 11.06
N ALA A 256 23.51 -12.99 10.04
CA ALA A 256 24.57 -13.67 9.30
C ALA A 256 25.78 -14.00 10.20
N LEU A 257 26.20 -13.05 11.05
CA LEU A 257 27.26 -13.26 12.03
C LEU A 257 26.88 -14.34 13.05
N ALA A 258 25.64 -14.36 13.53
CA ALA A 258 25.14 -15.39 14.44
C ALA A 258 25.19 -16.79 13.82
N VAL A 259 24.83 -16.92 12.53
CA VAL A 259 24.93 -18.19 11.80
C VAL A 259 26.39 -18.60 11.67
N VAL A 260 27.28 -17.72 11.18
CA VAL A 260 28.72 -18.01 11.05
C VAL A 260 29.32 -18.43 12.39
N PHE A 261 29.00 -17.71 13.45
CA PHE A 261 29.45 -18.02 14.81
C PHE A 261 28.92 -19.37 15.30
N GLY A 262 27.64 -19.67 15.06
CA GLY A 262 27.03 -20.96 15.42
C GLY A 262 27.71 -22.14 14.71
N VAL A 263 28.03 -22.01 13.42
CA VAL A 263 28.73 -23.10 12.72
C VAL A 263 30.19 -23.19 13.15
N TRP A 264 30.88 -22.07 13.40
CA TRP A 264 32.22 -22.07 13.98
C TRP A 264 32.25 -22.78 15.34
N LEU A 265 31.29 -22.50 16.22
CA LEU A 265 31.16 -23.14 17.52
C LEU A 265 30.93 -24.65 17.39
N THR A 266 30.09 -25.06 16.44
CA THR A 266 29.82 -26.47 16.13
C THR A 266 31.09 -27.18 15.64
N ALA A 267 31.85 -26.55 14.75
CA ALA A 267 33.12 -27.07 14.27
C ALA A 267 34.16 -27.20 15.39
N LEU A 268 34.19 -26.25 16.33
CA LEU A 268 35.01 -26.39 17.52
C LEU A 268 34.57 -27.60 18.36
N THR A 269 33.28 -27.75 18.69
CA THR A 269 32.82 -28.89 19.51
C THR A 269 33.13 -30.26 18.90
N MET A 270 33.22 -30.37 17.58
CA MET A 270 33.58 -31.61 16.88
C MET A 270 35.09 -31.81 16.67
N SER A 271 35.90 -30.76 16.89
CA SER A 271 37.35 -30.83 16.85
C SER A 271 37.90 -31.30 18.20
N SER A 272 38.95 -32.13 18.20
CA SER A 272 39.63 -32.57 19.44
C SER A 272 40.13 -31.40 20.29
N VAL A 273 40.49 -30.28 19.65
CA VAL A 273 40.87 -29.03 20.32
C VAL A 273 39.67 -28.35 20.99
N GLY A 274 38.49 -28.37 20.36
CA GLY A 274 37.31 -27.73 20.96
C GLY A 274 36.59 -28.61 21.98
N GLN A 275 36.80 -29.92 21.99
CA GLN A 275 36.45 -30.76 23.15
C GLN A 275 37.30 -30.39 24.39
N ALA A 276 38.59 -30.12 24.21
CA ALA A 276 39.46 -29.65 25.31
C ALA A 276 39.06 -28.25 25.81
N VAL A 277 38.71 -27.33 24.90
CA VAL A 277 38.26 -25.97 25.26
C VAL A 277 36.87 -25.98 25.91
N THR A 278 35.92 -26.79 25.43
CA THR A 278 34.58 -26.91 26.06
C THR A 278 34.63 -27.65 27.40
N ALA A 279 35.48 -28.68 27.54
CA ALA A 279 35.75 -29.32 28.83
C ALA A 279 36.36 -28.32 29.84
N GLY A 280 37.29 -27.47 29.38
CA GLY A 280 37.86 -26.39 30.19
C GLY A 280 36.85 -25.33 30.61
N MET A 281 35.90 -24.95 29.75
CA MET A 281 34.81 -24.02 30.10
C MET A 281 33.73 -24.66 30.99
N ALA A 282 33.52 -25.97 30.89
CA ALA A 282 32.54 -26.73 31.68
C ALA A 282 33.10 -27.23 33.03
N GLY A 283 34.37 -26.97 33.34
CA GLY A 283 35.02 -27.38 34.59
C GLY A 283 35.27 -28.89 34.72
N LEU A 284 35.33 -29.61 33.59
CA LEU A 284 35.59 -31.05 33.56
C LEU A 284 37.11 -31.32 33.56
N PRO A 285 37.57 -32.43 34.18
CA PRO A 285 38.99 -32.76 34.27
C PRO A 285 39.58 -33.05 32.88
N THR A 286 40.57 -32.25 32.48
CA THR A 286 41.30 -32.39 31.22
C THR A 286 42.47 -33.37 31.38
N GLU A 287 42.21 -34.68 31.36
CA GLU A 287 43.26 -35.70 31.20
C GLU A 287 43.62 -35.92 29.71
N ILE A 288 43.87 -34.82 28.98
CA ILE A 288 44.41 -34.89 27.61
C ILE A 288 45.65 -33.98 27.60
N GLY A 289 46.72 -34.49 28.17
CA GLY A 289 47.95 -33.74 28.40
C GLY A 289 49.20 -34.57 28.17
N GLN A 290 49.35 -35.15 26.97
CA GLN A 290 50.62 -35.44 26.29
C GLN A 290 50.37 -36.17 24.94
N ALA A 291 49.59 -35.55 24.05
CA ALA A 291 49.59 -35.96 22.65
C ALA A 291 50.88 -35.45 22.00
N SER A 292 51.78 -36.38 21.68
CA SER A 292 53.10 -36.12 21.13
C SER A 292 53.05 -35.31 19.82
N PHE A 293 54.03 -34.43 19.61
CA PHE A 293 54.18 -33.64 18.36
C PHE A 293 54.30 -34.52 17.10
N SER A 294 54.66 -35.80 17.24
CA SER A 294 54.66 -36.81 16.17
C SER A 294 53.27 -37.25 15.74
N GLU A 295 52.25 -37.22 16.61
CA GLU A 295 50.86 -37.44 16.20
C GLU A 295 50.27 -36.27 15.39
N TRP A 296 50.92 -35.10 15.44
CA TRP A 296 50.54 -33.91 14.69
C TRP A 296 51.01 -33.95 13.22
N LEU A 297 52.02 -34.78 12.90
CA LEU A 297 52.55 -34.99 11.55
C LEU A 297 51.94 -36.20 10.84
N ASP A 298 50.96 -36.86 11.45
CA ASP A 298 50.36 -38.06 10.89
C ASP A 298 49.46 -37.69 9.70
N TRP A 299 49.98 -37.90 8.49
CA TRP A 299 49.34 -37.48 7.24
C TRP A 299 47.94 -38.10 7.04
N GLN A 300 47.69 -39.27 7.63
CA GLN A 300 46.35 -39.87 7.65
C GLN A 300 45.36 -39.06 8.47
N LYS A 301 45.76 -38.47 9.61
CA LYS A 301 44.91 -37.58 10.41
C LYS A 301 44.61 -36.29 9.65
N TRP A 302 45.61 -35.76 8.93
CA TRP A 302 45.44 -34.58 8.06
C TRP A 302 44.48 -34.83 6.90
N SER A 303 44.52 -36.01 6.25
CA SER A 303 43.61 -36.32 5.16
C SER A 303 42.17 -36.52 5.64
N THR A 304 41.95 -37.16 6.80
CA THR A 304 40.62 -37.18 7.44
C THR A 304 40.15 -35.78 7.80
N LEU A 305 41.02 -34.93 8.37
CA LEU A 305 40.70 -33.53 8.66
C LEU A 305 40.30 -32.77 7.40
N LEU A 306 41.05 -32.93 6.30
CA LEU A 306 40.77 -32.31 5.01
C LEU A 306 39.48 -32.85 4.38
N ALA A 307 39.17 -34.14 4.53
CA ALA A 307 37.93 -34.74 4.07
C ALA A 307 36.71 -34.27 4.88
N THR A 308 36.86 -34.14 6.21
CA THR A 308 35.84 -33.51 7.06
C THR A 308 35.68 -32.02 6.75
N LEU A 309 36.77 -31.30 6.48
CA LEU A 309 36.74 -29.90 6.06
C LEU A 309 36.07 -29.75 4.69
N SER A 310 36.37 -30.63 3.74
CA SER A 310 35.74 -30.66 2.41
C SER A 310 34.23 -30.94 2.50
N SER A 311 33.85 -31.96 3.28
CA SER A 311 32.44 -32.28 3.53
C SER A 311 31.72 -31.16 4.28
N MET A 312 32.41 -30.52 5.23
CA MET A 312 31.92 -29.31 5.91
C MET A 312 31.75 -28.15 4.93
N VAL A 313 32.68 -27.92 4.00
CA VAL A 313 32.56 -26.86 2.99
C VAL A 313 31.34 -27.10 2.10
N VAL A 314 31.07 -28.34 1.69
CA VAL A 314 29.87 -28.68 0.90
C VAL A 314 28.59 -28.44 1.72
N LEU A 315 28.55 -28.88 2.98
CA LEU A 315 27.43 -28.62 3.89
C LEU A 315 27.25 -27.12 4.15
N PHE A 316 28.34 -26.38 4.33
CA PHE A 316 28.35 -24.93 4.47
C PHE A 316 27.84 -24.25 3.21
N THR A 317 28.23 -24.71 2.03
CA THR A 317 27.78 -24.11 0.76
C THR A 317 26.28 -24.33 0.56
N GLY A 318 25.77 -25.53 0.90
CA GLY A 318 24.34 -25.83 0.93
C GLY A 318 23.56 -25.05 2.00
N LEU A 319 24.17 -24.84 3.17
CA LEU A 319 23.56 -24.07 4.25
C LEU A 319 23.58 -22.57 3.93
N VAL A 320 24.66 -22.04 3.36
CA VAL A 320 24.79 -20.64 2.94
C VAL A 320 23.82 -20.31 1.81
N THR A 321 23.62 -21.21 0.85
CA THR A 321 22.62 -21.01 -0.22
C THR A 321 21.20 -20.97 0.35
N ASN A 322 20.82 -21.93 1.21
CA ASN A 322 19.51 -21.91 1.86
C ASN A 322 19.31 -20.74 2.83
N VAL A 323 20.35 -20.39 3.61
CA VAL A 323 20.33 -19.28 4.56
C VAL A 323 20.33 -17.94 3.84
N SER A 324 20.99 -17.81 2.69
CA SER A 324 20.99 -16.56 1.90
C SER A 324 19.59 -16.19 1.41
N GLY A 325 18.82 -17.17 0.91
CA GLY A 325 17.41 -16.98 0.55
C GLY A 325 16.58 -16.54 1.76
N TRP A 326 16.81 -17.16 2.92
CA TRP A 326 16.12 -16.81 4.17
C TRP A 326 16.50 -15.42 4.69
N ILE A 327 17.78 -15.04 4.63
CA ILE A 327 18.28 -13.72 5.01
C ILE A 327 17.70 -12.64 4.11
N ILE A 328 17.64 -12.87 2.79
CA ILE A 328 17.01 -11.93 1.84
C ILE A 328 15.51 -11.79 2.15
N ALA A 329 14.81 -12.90 2.44
CA ALA A 329 13.41 -12.86 2.83
C ALA A 329 13.19 -12.09 4.15
N ILE A 330 14.06 -12.26 5.15
CA ILE A 330 14.03 -11.49 6.40
C ILE A 330 14.32 -10.02 6.15
N TYR A 331 15.34 -9.71 5.34
CA TYR A 331 15.67 -8.34 4.97
C TYR A 331 14.46 -7.64 4.36
N GLN A 332 13.81 -8.27 3.39
CA GLN A 332 12.62 -7.74 2.73
C GLN A 332 11.47 -7.58 3.72
N ARG A 333 11.20 -8.59 4.57
CA ARG A 333 10.16 -8.51 5.61
C ARG A 333 10.43 -7.39 6.61
N LEU A 334 11.67 -7.25 7.09
CA LEU A 334 12.04 -6.22 8.06
C LEU A 334 12.03 -4.83 7.44
N LYS A 335 12.53 -4.70 6.20
CA LYS A 335 12.44 -3.46 5.43
C LYS A 335 10.99 -3.04 5.25
N ASN A 336 10.11 -3.97 4.87
CA ASN A 336 8.68 -3.70 4.70
C ASN A 336 8.02 -3.36 6.03
N TRP A 337 8.35 -4.08 7.11
CA TRP A 337 7.86 -3.77 8.46
C TRP A 337 8.29 -2.38 8.94
N LEU A 338 9.56 -2.00 8.76
CA LEU A 338 10.06 -0.67 9.12
C LEU A 338 9.44 0.42 8.24
N LYS A 339 9.30 0.20 6.92
CA LYS A 339 8.56 1.12 6.03
C LYS A 339 7.15 1.36 6.57
N LEU A 340 6.43 0.29 6.92
CA LEU A 340 5.09 0.37 7.49
C LEU A 340 5.08 1.14 8.81
N LEU A 341 6.05 0.92 9.69
CA LEU A 341 6.16 1.60 10.99
C LEU A 341 6.42 3.11 10.84
N PHE A 342 7.22 3.52 9.86
CA PHE A 342 7.44 4.93 9.58
C PHE A 342 6.25 5.60 8.89
N ILE A 343 5.61 4.92 7.93
CA ILE A 343 4.36 5.39 7.31
C ILE A 343 3.27 5.55 8.40
N TYR A 344 3.17 4.58 9.31
CA TYR A 344 2.32 4.60 10.50
C TYR A 344 2.58 5.84 11.37
N HIS A 345 3.84 6.09 11.75
CA HIS A 345 4.15 7.21 12.64
C HIS A 345 3.82 8.56 11.97
N ARG A 346 4.01 8.71 10.67
CA ARG A 346 3.74 9.97 9.98
C ARG A 346 2.27 10.22 9.70
N THR A 347 1.55 9.21 9.24
CA THR A 347 0.09 9.30 9.09
C THR A 347 -0.62 9.49 10.42
N SER A 348 0.00 9.11 11.55
CA SER A 348 -0.54 9.39 12.90
C SER A 348 -0.49 10.89 13.29
N ARG A 349 0.48 11.67 12.79
CA ARG A 349 0.69 13.09 13.14
C ARG A 349 -0.13 14.08 12.29
N ILE A 350 -0.71 13.62 11.18
CA ILE A 350 -1.76 14.34 10.42
C ILE A 350 -3.10 14.02 11.09
#